data_AF-A0A924E6S5-F1
#
_entry.id   AF-A0A924E6S5-F1
#
_cell.length_a   1.000
_cell.length_b   1.000
_cell.length_c   1.000
_cell.angle_alpha   90.00
_cell.angle_beta   90.00
_cell.angle_gamma   90.00
#
_symmetry.space_group_name_H-M   'P 1'
#
loop_
_entity.id
_entity.type
_entity.pdbx_description
1 polymer ?
#
loop_
_entity_poly.entity_id
_entity_poly.type
_entity_poly.pdbx_seq_one_letter_code
_entity_poly.pdbx_strand_id
1 'polypeptide(L)'
;MLMSFKPHGLSMMEIDDERQVIGKAWLDFWRGDVQDKAATALVKAQSGELARFEDYCPTFKVTMRYWAVLIAPLFDDYGELMWLLVISHDTTSQKELEKLERKQSKRIEQRLLVVRN
;
A
#
# COMPACT_ATOMS: atom_id res chain seq x y z
N MET A 1 -9.12 14.52 5.50
CA MET A 1 -7.97 15.32 5.02
C MET A 1 -6.70 14.77 5.66
N LEU A 2 -5.57 14.77 4.96
CA LEU A 2 -4.29 14.34 5.54
C LEU A 2 -3.74 15.44 6.45
N MET A 3 -3.51 15.11 7.73
CA MET A 3 -3.05 16.09 8.73
C MET A 3 -1.57 16.00 9.06
N SER A 4 -0.97 14.82 8.95
CA SER A 4 0.46 14.62 9.18
C SER A 4 0.99 13.46 8.33
N PHE A 5 2.29 13.48 8.03
CA PHE A 5 3.00 12.42 7.33
C PHE A 5 4.34 12.20 8.04
N LYS A 6 4.74 10.94 8.27
CA LYS A 6 6.07 10.65 8.82
C LYS A 6 7.17 11.01 7.79
N PRO A 7 8.29 11.67 8.19
CA PRO A 7 9.34 12.06 7.26
C PRO A 7 9.89 10.93 6.39
N HIS A 8 10.14 9.76 6.97
CA HIS A 8 10.58 8.59 6.21
C HIS A 8 9.58 8.16 5.13
N GLY A 9 8.29 8.28 5.44
CA GLY A 9 7.24 7.94 4.50
C GLY A 9 7.12 8.94 3.34
N LEU A 10 7.47 10.22 3.54
CA LEU A 10 7.58 11.19 2.44
C LEU A 10 8.66 10.75 1.44
N SER A 11 9.84 10.38 1.96
CA SER A 11 10.94 9.88 1.11
C SER A 11 10.55 8.59 0.38
N MET A 12 9.89 7.65 1.06
CA MET A 12 9.44 6.39 0.46
C MET A 12 8.40 6.59 -0.66
N MET A 13 7.52 7.59 -0.50
CA MET A 13 6.53 7.99 -1.50
C MET A 13 7.09 8.95 -2.56
N GLU A 14 8.39 9.29 -2.48
CA GLU A 14 9.10 10.20 -3.37
C GLU A 14 8.48 11.62 -3.43
N ILE A 15 8.00 12.09 -2.28
CA ILE A 15 7.42 13.43 -2.09
C ILE A 15 8.54 14.39 -1.66
N ASP A 16 8.84 15.37 -2.49
CA ASP A 16 9.91 16.36 -2.22
C ASP A 16 9.47 17.47 -1.25
N ASP A 17 8.19 17.82 -1.23
CA ASP A 17 7.62 18.86 -0.36
C ASP A 17 6.32 18.34 0.27
N GLU A 18 6.28 18.26 1.60
CA GLU A 18 5.11 17.80 2.36
C GLU A 18 3.85 18.64 2.08
N ARG A 19 4.00 19.90 1.68
CA ARG A 19 2.88 20.79 1.31
C ARG A 19 2.09 20.28 0.10
N GLN A 20 2.65 19.36 -0.67
CA GLN A 20 1.95 18.68 -1.76
C GLN A 20 0.86 17.74 -1.25
N VAL A 21 0.98 17.24 -0.01
CA VAL A 21 0.09 16.22 0.55
C VAL A 21 -0.67 16.69 1.78
N ILE A 22 -0.05 17.46 2.66
CA ILE A 22 -0.71 17.96 3.87
C ILE A 22 -1.87 18.88 3.49
N GLY A 23 -3.03 18.67 4.13
CA GLY A 23 -4.24 19.42 3.83
C GLY A 23 -5.01 18.94 2.58
N LYS A 24 -4.55 17.89 1.89
CA LYS A 24 -5.26 17.30 0.74
C LYS A 24 -6.11 16.10 1.17
N ALA A 25 -7.07 15.69 0.35
CA ALA A 25 -7.79 14.46 0.61
C ALA A 25 -6.87 13.27 0.30
N TRP A 26 -6.78 12.31 1.21
CA TRP A 26 -5.92 11.13 1.03
C TRP A 26 -6.32 10.31 -0.22
N LEU A 27 -7.61 10.31 -0.59
CA LEU A 27 -8.10 9.67 -1.81
C LEU A 27 -7.59 10.33 -3.10
N ASP A 28 -7.17 11.60 -3.05
CA ASP A 28 -6.63 12.32 -4.21
C ASP A 28 -5.23 11.80 -4.61
N PHE A 29 -4.62 10.92 -3.81
CA PHE A 29 -3.32 10.32 -4.12
C PHE A 29 -3.44 9.00 -4.88
N TRP A 30 -4.64 8.44 -4.97
CA TRP A 30 -4.92 7.19 -5.68
C TRP A 30 -5.59 7.50 -7.04
N ARG A 31 -5.35 6.65 -8.04
CA ARG A 31 -5.83 6.83 -9.42
C ARG A 31 -6.26 5.49 -10.00
N GLY A 32 -7.31 5.49 -10.82
CA GLY A 32 -7.82 4.26 -11.45
C GLY A 32 -8.36 3.26 -10.43
N ASP A 33 -8.28 1.97 -10.74
CA ASP A 33 -8.91 0.90 -9.95
C ASP A 33 -8.47 0.83 -8.48
N VAL A 34 -7.25 1.28 -8.16
CA VAL A 34 -6.77 1.31 -6.76
C VAL A 34 -7.51 2.39 -5.94
N GLN A 35 -8.04 3.44 -6.58
CA GLN A 35 -8.81 4.48 -5.91
C GLN A 35 -10.10 3.91 -5.31
N ASP A 36 -10.78 2.99 -6.00
CA ASP A 36 -12.00 2.36 -5.51
C ASP A 36 -11.73 1.46 -4.30
N LYS A 37 -10.62 0.71 -4.32
CA LYS A 37 -10.16 -0.08 -3.16
C LYS A 37 -9.82 0.80 -1.97
N ALA A 38 -9.10 1.90 -2.21
CA ALA A 38 -8.75 2.88 -1.19
C ALA A 38 -10.00 3.56 -0.60
N ALA A 39 -10.97 3.93 -1.44
CA ALA A 39 -12.25 4.51 -1.02
C ALA A 39 -13.05 3.52 -0.17
N THR A 40 -13.15 2.26 -0.60
CA THR A 40 -13.84 1.20 0.16
C THR A 40 -13.18 0.98 1.52
N ALA A 41 -11.85 0.91 1.56
CA ALA A 41 -11.11 0.76 2.81
C ALA A 41 -11.30 1.98 3.73
N LEU A 42 -11.34 3.20 3.17
CA LEU A 42 -11.56 4.41 3.93
C LEU A 42 -12.94 4.44 4.58
N VAL A 43 -14.00 4.13 3.82
CA VAL A 43 -15.38 4.07 4.35
C VAL A 43 -15.47 3.05 5.48
N LYS A 44 -14.86 1.88 5.31
CA LYS A 44 -14.80 0.85 6.35
C LYS A 44 -14.06 1.32 7.61
N ALA A 45 -12.96 2.04 7.46
CA ALA A 45 -12.26 2.61 8.60
C ALA A 45 -13.04 3.73 9.28
N GLN A 46 -13.79 4.53 8.52
CA GLN A 46 -14.69 5.54 9.06
C GLN A 46 -15.86 4.96 9.85
N SER A 47 -16.30 3.72 9.56
CA SER A 47 -17.28 3.01 10.37
C SER A 47 -16.69 2.34 11.62
N GLY A 48 -15.41 2.59 11.91
CA GLY A 48 -14.73 2.07 13.10
C GLY A 48 -14.10 0.69 12.93
N GLU A 49 -14.05 0.15 11.72
CA GLU A 49 -13.42 -1.15 11.46
C GLU A 49 -12.00 -1.03 10.89
N LEU A 50 -11.12 -1.94 11.26
CA LEU A 50 -9.81 -2.05 10.61
C LEU A 50 -9.98 -2.42 9.11
N ALA A 51 -9.31 -1.68 8.23
CA ALA A 51 -9.37 -1.92 6.79
C ALA A 51 -7.98 -2.06 6.18
N ARG A 52 -7.88 -2.88 5.13
CA ARG A 52 -6.63 -3.11 4.38
C ARG A 52 -6.89 -3.30 2.90
N PHE A 53 -5.91 -2.93 2.09
CA PHE A 53 -5.85 -3.29 0.68
C PHE A 53 -4.40 -3.38 0.22
N GLU A 54 -4.19 -4.09 -0.88
CA GLU A 54 -2.90 -4.18 -1.54
C GLU A 54 -3.06 -3.86 -3.03
N ASP A 55 -2.09 -3.14 -3.59
CA ASP A 55 -2.05 -2.87 -5.02
C ASP A 55 -0.64 -2.59 -5.55
N TYR A 56 -0.48 -2.68 -6.86
CA TYR A 56 0.74 -2.29 -7.57
C TYR A 56 0.53 -0.95 -8.24
N CYS A 57 1.05 0.12 -7.65
CA CYS A 57 0.79 1.48 -8.12
C CYS A 57 2.00 2.41 -7.89
N PRO A 58 2.05 3.55 -8.59
CA PRO A 58 3.21 4.43 -8.56
C PRO A 58 3.32 5.26 -7.27
N THR A 59 4.55 5.69 -6.96
CA THR A 59 4.88 6.83 -6.09
C THR A 59 4.52 8.17 -6.77
N PHE A 60 4.81 9.30 -6.10
CA PHE A 60 4.62 10.64 -6.68
C PHE A 60 5.55 10.93 -7.89
N LYS A 61 6.69 10.24 -7.99
CA LYS A 61 7.59 10.30 -9.16
C LYS A 61 7.43 9.13 -10.12
N VAL A 62 6.30 8.41 -10.05
CA VAL A 62 5.93 7.35 -10.99
C VAL A 62 6.79 6.08 -10.87
N THR A 63 7.51 5.91 -9.77
CA THR A 63 8.17 4.64 -9.44
C THR A 63 7.13 3.63 -8.99
N MET A 64 6.99 2.53 -9.72
CA MET A 64 6.01 1.49 -9.39
C MET A 64 6.45 0.66 -8.18
N ARG A 65 5.53 0.45 -7.23
CA ARG A 65 5.75 -0.35 -6.02
C ARG A 65 4.53 -1.19 -5.67
N TYR A 66 4.75 -2.29 -4.96
CA TYR A 66 3.69 -3.06 -4.33
C TYR A 66 3.39 -2.49 -2.94
N TRP A 67 2.24 -1.86 -2.80
CA TRP A 67 1.80 -1.28 -1.54
C TRP A 67 0.89 -2.23 -0.79
N ALA A 68 1.17 -2.42 0.49
CA ALA A 68 0.22 -2.95 1.46
C ALA A 68 -0.20 -1.83 2.40
N VAL A 69 -1.47 -1.48 2.38
CA VAL A 69 -2.01 -0.34 3.12
C VAL A 69 -2.96 -0.81 4.21
N LEU A 70 -2.77 -0.30 5.42
CA LEU A 70 -3.63 -0.48 6.58
C LEU A 70 -4.22 0.87 6.99
N ILE A 71 -5.53 0.90 7.26
CA ILE A 71 -6.23 2.06 7.80
C ILE A 71 -6.88 1.64 9.12
N ALA A 72 -6.41 2.24 10.20
CA ALA A 72 -6.87 1.96 11.56
C ALA A 72 -7.61 3.18 12.13
N PRO A 73 -8.85 3.01 12.61
CA PRO A 73 -9.54 4.06 13.35
C PRO A 73 -8.93 4.25 14.74
N LEU A 74 -8.77 5.51 15.13
CA LEU A 74 -8.35 5.93 16.46
C LEU A 74 -9.50 6.67 17.11
N PHE A 75 -9.89 6.21 18.29
CA PHE A 75 -11.02 6.73 19.05
C PHE A 75 -10.53 7.56 20.23
N ASP A 76 -11.37 8.47 20.70
CA ASP A 76 -11.17 9.14 21.99
C ASP A 76 -11.68 8.28 23.17
N ASP A 77 -11.59 8.84 24.38
CA ASP A 77 -12.02 8.16 25.61
C ASP A 77 -13.54 7.91 25.68
N TYR A 78 -14.33 8.55 24.81
CA TYR A 78 -15.78 8.40 24.71
C TYR A 78 -16.19 7.40 23.61
N GLY A 79 -15.23 6.86 22.86
CA GLY A 79 -15.47 5.94 21.75
C GLY A 79 -15.82 6.64 20.44
N GLU A 80 -15.67 7.97 20.36
CA GLU A 80 -15.90 8.72 19.14
C GLU A 80 -14.67 8.67 18.23
N LEU A 81 -14.91 8.54 16.91
CA LEU A 81 -13.82 8.47 15.93
C LEU A 81 -13.09 9.82 15.87
N MET A 82 -11.84 9.85 16.32
CA MET A 82 -11.01 11.05 16.38
C MET A 82 -10.10 11.17 15.15
N TRP A 83 -9.42 10.08 14.77
CA TRP A 83 -8.47 10.06 13.65
C TRP A 83 -8.48 8.74 12.90
N LEU A 84 -7.92 8.77 11.69
CA LEU A 84 -7.56 7.57 10.94
C LEU A 84 -6.04 7.52 10.82
N LEU A 85 -5.45 6.41 11.26
CA LEU A 85 -4.03 6.12 11.06
C LEU A 85 -3.88 5.29 9.79
N VAL A 86 -3.15 5.83 8.81
CA VAL A 86 -2.79 5.11 7.59
C VAL A 86 -1.34 4.67 7.66
N ILE A 87 -1.11 3.38 7.43
CA ILE A 87 0.22 2.79 7.34
C ILE A 87 0.35 2.18 5.94
N SER A 88 1.32 2.65 5.17
CA SER A 88 1.65 2.10 3.85
C SER A 88 3.00 1.41 3.91
N HIS A 89 3.05 0.13 3.54
CA HIS A 89 4.27 -0.66 3.47
C HIS A 89 4.62 -0.96 2.02
N ASP A 90 5.87 -0.72 1.65
CA ASP A 90 6.44 -1.21 0.40
C ASP A 90 6.81 -2.69 0.55
N THR A 91 6.16 -3.52 -0.26
CA THR A 91 6.35 -4.98 -0.30
C THR A 91 7.00 -5.45 -1.60
N THR A 92 7.56 -4.52 -2.38
CA THR A 92 8.09 -4.78 -3.72
C THR A 92 9.20 -5.84 -3.68
N SER A 93 10.18 -5.68 -2.81
CA SER A 93 11.30 -6.63 -2.71
C SER A 93 10.84 -8.05 -2.35
N GLN A 94 9.84 -8.17 -1.48
CA GLN A 94 9.26 -9.47 -1.11
C GLN A 94 8.57 -10.12 -2.30
N LYS A 95 7.70 -9.37 -3.01
CA LYS A 95 7.00 -9.87 -4.21
C LYS A 95 7.97 -10.25 -5.33
N GLU A 96 9.05 -9.49 -5.50
CA GLU A 96 10.10 -9.78 -6.48
C GLU A 96 10.87 -11.06 -6.15
N LEU A 97 11.22 -11.25 -4.88
CA LEU A 97 11.90 -12.46 -4.40
C LEU A 97 11.01 -13.69 -4.59
N GLU A 98 9.75 -13.64 -4.14
CA GLU A 98 8.78 -14.72 -4.33
C GLU A 98 8.61 -15.08 -5.82
N LYS A 99 8.59 -14.07 -6.70
CA LYS A 99 8.49 -14.27 -8.15
C LYS A 99 9.75 -14.94 -8.72
N LEU A 100 10.93 -14.59 -8.21
CA LEU A 100 12.18 -15.20 -8.62
C LEU A 100 12.26 -16.66 -8.19
N GLU A 101 11.95 -16.95 -6.93
CA GLU A 101 11.90 -18.31 -6.39
C GLU A 101 10.93 -19.18 -7.19
N ARG A 102 9.71 -18.69 -7.42
CA ARG A 102 8.71 -19.42 -8.21
C ARG A 102 9.16 -19.71 -9.63
N LYS A 103 9.90 -18.79 -10.26
CA LYS A 103 10.50 -19.02 -11.59
C LYS A 103 11.59 -20.07 -11.56
N GLN A 104 12.44 -20.05 -10.53
CA GLN A 104 13.52 -21.03 -10.36
C GLN A 104 12.96 -22.44 -10.12
N SER A 105 11.99 -22.60 -9.22
CA SER A 105 11.36 -23.91 -8.95
C SER A 105 10.75 -24.53 -10.21
N LYS A 106 9.98 -23.74 -10.98
CA LYS A 106 9.41 -24.19 -12.26
C LYS A 106 10.47 -24.63 -13.27
N ARG A 107 11.60 -23.91 -13.34
CA ARG A 107 12.70 -24.23 -14.26
C ARG A 107 13.42 -25.52 -13.87
N ILE A 108 13.56 -25.78 -12.57
CA ILE A 108 14.14 -27.04 -12.06
C ILE A 108 13.21 -28.22 -12.39
N GLU A 109 11.91 -28.10 -12.13
CA GLU A 109 10.92 -29.13 -12.45
C GLU A 109 10.90 -29.48 -13.94
N GLN A 110 10.89 -28.48 -14.81
CA GLN A 110 10.94 -28.68 -16.27
C GLN A 110 12.20 -29.44 -16.71
N ARG A 111 13.36 -29.16 -16.10
CA ARG A 111 14.62 -29.83 -16.44
C ARG A 111 14.62 -31.29 -15.97
N LEU A 112 14.05 -31.59 -14.80
CA LEU A 112 13.92 -32.96 -14.29
C LEU A 112 13.00 -33.83 -15.16
N LEU A 113 11.96 -33.24 -15.77
CA LEU A 113 11.08 -33.96 -16.71
C LEU A 113 11.79 -34.32 -18.03
N VAL A 114 12.70 -33.49 -18.52
CA VAL A 114 13.43 -33.74 -19.79
C VAL A 114 14.52 -34.80 -19.65
N VAL A 115 15.14 -34.94 -18.47
CA VAL A 115 16.24 -35.91 -18.24
C VAL A 115 15.73 -37.34 -17.97
N ARG A 116 14.45 -37.51 -17.66
CA ARG A 116 13.83 -38.81 -17.37
C ARG A 116 13.29 -39.56 -18.59
N ASN A 117 13.38 -38.97 -19.79
CA ASN A 117 13.04 -39.60 -21.07
C ASN A 117 14.31 -39.98 -21.83
#